data_AF-A0A942ICJ7-F1
#
_entry.id   AF-A0A942ICJ7-F1
#
_cell.length_a   1.000
_cell.length_b   1.000
_cell.length_c   1.000
_cell.angle_alpha   90.00
_cell.angle_beta   90.00
_cell.angle_gamma   90.00
#
_symmetry.space_group_name_H-M   'P 1'
#
loop_
_entity.id
_entity.type
_entity.pdbx_description
1 polymer ?
#
loop_
_entity_poly.entity_id
_entity_poly.type
_entity_poly.pdbx_seq_one_letter_code
_entity_poly.pdbx_strand_id
1 'polypeptide(L)'
;MRSIDPLYLILPHYCPPQDPSIPISSIEDAADTAVTVPTAADLLHFGRYWPKIEPLVEQGVLEPMIALRRQEILVQTKAWSSFIEEQKKGELAPLYAEIEMLLTIGTIKSHPQGGGGVYFLCDVFGAPRFVIKPEDESILSLNNPKHRGSPFHDPQYRVRDDIPLYHCASTEAIVYDLAVHFGSTQIVPPTVMCIVNSPIFYDLLNHLEDREREHFLSACGPANPEKLCSIQAYIPDSIDLTHALHEWFEAGLEQTSLLPIDQEDFEYVNFLLWLTYDADGHSSNFRLFFKGIDETGQAYYGLKKIDNGLCFPEKNSYFLNYLGYLPNAKKTLSAPLRATIGTLDKDFLDALLTKYDLAYAKNALWDRVEVLKELSMRPEISIEEMNYRIELLGLPEGKELALSPMSLEELSSTIFTSQDSLQCSQAKASSKRTKPAEIIPTQECIHLGTILKPDRHINTTHILPQIKKTTARMGTRILFECSLGKTYFHDVLLGNILTSRGIFIPPLEREQFNGKLFVKAEDPLFLRAFQEVFQSTASFTEQKEPLQSDQSAAIHTN
;
A
#
# COMPACT_ATOMS: atom_id res chain seq x y z
N MET A 1 33.77 22.40 -42.69
CA MET A 1 33.35 23.60 -41.93
C MET A 1 31.83 23.54 -41.74
N ARG A 2 31.41 23.45 -40.47
CA ARG A 2 30.05 23.62 -39.91
C ARG A 2 28.90 22.82 -40.53
N SER A 3 28.62 21.69 -39.89
CA SER A 3 27.27 21.13 -39.71
C SER A 3 26.49 22.02 -38.74
N ILE A 4 25.22 22.32 -39.07
CA ILE A 4 24.19 22.80 -38.13
C ILE A 4 22.84 22.20 -38.57
N ASP A 5 22.32 21.36 -37.67
CA ASP A 5 20.94 21.04 -37.28
C ASP A 5 19.83 20.82 -38.33
N PRO A 6 19.07 19.71 -38.21
CA PRO A 6 17.63 19.76 -38.30
C PRO A 6 17.03 20.12 -36.92
N LEU A 7 16.33 21.27 -36.89
CA LEU A 7 15.29 21.58 -35.93
C LEU A 7 14.41 20.35 -35.66
N TYR A 8 14.18 20.05 -34.38
CA TYR A 8 12.85 19.66 -33.91
C TYR A 8 12.45 20.52 -32.72
N LEU A 9 11.58 21.47 -33.01
CA LEU A 9 10.80 22.24 -32.05
C LEU A 9 9.58 21.40 -31.63
N ILE A 10 9.42 21.26 -30.31
CA ILE A 10 8.20 21.45 -29.49
C ILE A 10 6.84 21.08 -30.11
N LEU A 11 6.16 20.19 -29.38
CA LEU A 11 4.75 19.78 -29.38
C LEU A 11 3.73 20.80 -29.93
N PRO A 12 2.64 20.30 -30.53
CA PRO A 12 1.32 20.72 -30.13
C PRO A 12 0.47 19.54 -29.66
N HIS A 13 -0.34 19.82 -28.63
CA HIS A 13 -1.47 19.03 -28.16
C HIS A 13 -2.10 18.15 -29.24
N TYR A 14 -2.03 16.84 -29.04
CA TYR A 14 -2.92 15.89 -29.72
C TYR A 14 -3.74 15.17 -28.65
N CYS A 15 -4.90 15.73 -28.37
CA CYS A 15 -5.98 14.99 -27.73
C CYS A 15 -6.68 14.23 -28.86
N PRO A 16 -6.58 12.88 -28.95
CA PRO A 16 -7.37 12.17 -29.95
C PRO A 16 -8.86 12.35 -29.63
N PRO A 17 -9.75 12.41 -30.64
CA PRO A 17 -11.18 12.46 -30.39
C PRO A 17 -11.58 11.23 -29.56
N GLN A 18 -12.20 11.48 -28.41
CA GLN A 18 -12.85 10.43 -27.63
C GLN A 18 -13.91 9.77 -28.52
N ASP A 19 -13.66 8.53 -28.90
CA ASP A 19 -14.69 7.64 -29.40
C ASP A 19 -15.61 7.28 -28.21
N PRO A 20 -16.89 7.68 -28.21
CA PRO A 20 -17.80 7.42 -27.10
C PRO A 20 -18.27 5.95 -27.02
N SER A 21 -17.64 5.02 -27.73
CA SER A 21 -18.12 3.63 -27.86
C SER A 21 -17.19 2.53 -27.31
N ILE A 22 -16.12 2.87 -26.59
CA ILE A 22 -15.24 1.88 -25.95
C ILE A 22 -15.43 1.91 -24.42
N PRO A 23 -15.91 0.83 -23.78
CA PRO A 23 -16.01 0.78 -22.33
C PRO A 23 -14.60 0.71 -21.74
N ILE A 24 -14.22 1.74 -20.98
CA ILE A 24 -13.03 1.73 -20.14
C ILE A 24 -13.30 0.77 -18.99
N SER A 25 -12.70 -0.42 -19.05
CA SER A 25 -12.64 -1.35 -17.92
C SER A 25 -11.22 -1.86 -17.75
N SER A 26 -10.87 -2.03 -16.47
CA SER A 26 -9.70 -2.69 -15.88
C SER A 26 -8.38 -1.90 -15.87
N ILE A 27 -8.03 -1.35 -14.70
CA ILE A 27 -7.20 -2.01 -13.68
C ILE A 27 -7.24 -1.11 -12.43
N GLU A 28 -8.00 -1.50 -11.40
CA GLU A 28 -7.87 -1.04 -10.01
C GLU A 28 -8.23 -2.22 -9.08
N ASP A 29 -7.63 -2.20 -7.91
CA ASP A 29 -7.55 -3.25 -6.90
C ASP A 29 -8.85 -4.00 -6.60
N ALA A 30 -8.69 -5.29 -6.32
CA ALA A 30 -9.76 -6.23 -6.05
C ALA A 30 -10.67 -5.80 -4.88
N ALA A 31 -11.79 -5.20 -5.25
CA ALA A 31 -13.06 -5.28 -4.54
C ALA A 31 -14.15 -5.66 -5.55
N ASP A 32 -14.00 -6.83 -6.20
CA ASP A 32 -14.95 -7.34 -7.18
C ASP A 32 -16.11 -8.10 -6.52
N THR A 33 -16.77 -7.41 -5.58
CA THR A 33 -18.23 -7.52 -5.50
C THR A 33 -18.74 -6.28 -6.19
N ALA A 34 -19.34 -6.45 -7.37
CA ALA A 34 -19.99 -5.40 -8.16
C ALA A 34 -20.47 -4.27 -7.24
N VAL A 35 -19.82 -3.10 -7.32
CA VAL A 35 -20.28 -1.88 -6.67
C VAL A 35 -21.56 -1.50 -7.38
N THR A 36 -22.64 -2.15 -6.96
CA THR A 36 -24.00 -1.65 -7.13
C THR A 36 -23.95 -0.22 -6.62
N VAL A 37 -24.44 0.71 -7.45
CA VAL A 37 -24.72 2.07 -6.98
C VAL A 37 -25.52 1.88 -5.69
N PRO A 38 -24.99 2.32 -4.53
CA PRO A 38 -25.60 2.01 -3.25
C PRO A 38 -27.05 2.47 -3.30
N THR A 39 -27.99 1.59 -2.97
CA THR A 39 -29.31 2.07 -2.58
C THR A 39 -29.12 2.91 -1.33
N ALA A 40 -29.97 3.90 -1.05
CA ALA A 40 -29.67 4.75 0.10
C ALA A 40 -29.82 4.00 1.45
N ALA A 41 -30.50 2.84 1.46
CA ALA A 41 -30.42 1.83 2.52
C ALA A 41 -29.00 1.26 2.75
N ASP A 42 -28.12 1.29 1.75
CA ASP A 42 -26.73 0.83 1.87
C ASP A 42 -25.81 1.84 2.56
N LEU A 43 -26.16 3.12 2.65
CA LEU A 43 -25.26 4.15 3.18
C LEU A 43 -24.95 3.95 4.66
N LEU A 44 -25.88 3.38 5.41
CA LEU A 44 -25.68 2.93 6.79
C LEU A 44 -25.07 1.54 6.90
N HIS A 45 -24.77 0.84 5.79
CA HIS A 45 -24.16 -0.49 5.85
C HIS A 45 -22.67 -0.47 6.19
N PHE A 46 -22.00 0.69 6.28
CA PHE A 46 -20.57 0.77 6.68
C PHE A 46 -19.64 -0.21 5.91
N GLY A 47 -20.01 -0.53 4.65
CA GLY A 47 -19.30 -1.47 3.79
C GLY A 47 -19.00 -2.82 4.47
N ARG A 48 -17.71 -3.19 4.50
CA ARG A 48 -17.24 -4.47 5.08
C ARG A 48 -17.50 -4.60 6.59
N TYR A 49 -17.85 -3.52 7.27
CA TYR A 49 -18.12 -3.52 8.70
C TYR A 49 -19.59 -3.80 9.03
N TRP A 50 -20.48 -3.91 8.04
CA TRP A 50 -21.91 -4.17 8.28
C TRP A 50 -22.18 -5.32 9.26
N PRO A 51 -21.55 -6.51 9.12
CA PRO A 51 -21.86 -7.63 10.01
C PRO A 51 -21.52 -7.37 11.48
N LYS A 52 -20.68 -6.36 11.75
CA LYS A 52 -20.36 -5.91 13.11
C LYS A 52 -21.25 -4.76 13.59
N ILE A 53 -21.83 -3.99 12.67
CA ILE A 53 -22.62 -2.79 12.97
C ILE A 53 -24.11 -3.09 13.01
N GLU A 54 -24.61 -4.01 12.21
CA GLU A 54 -26.01 -4.46 12.23
C GLU A 54 -26.50 -4.82 13.65
N PRO A 55 -25.75 -5.59 14.47
CA PRO A 55 -26.18 -5.86 15.84
C PRO A 55 -26.26 -4.60 16.72
N LEU A 56 -25.49 -3.55 16.42
CA LEU A 56 -25.53 -2.29 17.16
C LEU A 56 -26.79 -1.47 16.84
N VAL A 57 -27.28 -1.57 15.60
CA VAL A 57 -28.56 -1.00 15.19
C VAL A 57 -29.70 -1.69 15.94
N GLU A 58 -29.71 -3.02 15.94
CA GLU A 58 -30.73 -3.81 16.64
C GLU A 58 -30.74 -3.54 18.16
N GLN A 59 -29.58 -3.24 18.74
CA GLN A 59 -29.42 -2.89 20.15
C GLN A 59 -29.71 -1.42 20.46
N GLY A 60 -29.92 -0.56 19.45
CA GLY A 60 -30.14 0.87 19.62
C GLY A 60 -28.94 1.62 20.21
N VAL A 61 -27.72 1.14 19.96
CA VAL A 61 -26.47 1.75 20.48
C VAL A 61 -25.66 2.46 19.39
N LEU A 62 -25.98 2.28 18.11
CA LEU A 62 -25.25 2.90 17.01
C LEU A 62 -25.33 4.44 17.05
N GLU A 63 -26.53 5.02 17.19
CA GLU A 63 -26.69 6.47 17.16
C GLU A 63 -25.97 7.16 18.34
N PRO A 64 -26.08 6.68 19.60
CA PRO A 64 -25.25 7.18 20.70
C PRO A 64 -23.75 7.11 20.43
N MET A 65 -23.26 6.04 19.79
CA MET A 65 -21.84 5.90 19.45
C MET A 65 -21.39 6.92 18.41
N ILE A 66 -22.20 7.13 17.36
CA ILE A 66 -21.95 8.16 16.34
C ILE A 66 -21.97 9.56 16.96
N ALA A 67 -22.98 9.86 17.80
CA ALA A 67 -23.09 11.14 18.49
C ALA A 67 -21.86 11.43 19.35
N LEU A 68 -21.41 10.43 20.13
CA LEU A 68 -20.19 10.55 20.93
C LEU A 68 -18.95 10.77 20.05
N ARG A 69 -18.83 10.05 18.93
CA ARG A 69 -17.70 10.21 18.02
C ARG A 69 -17.66 11.58 17.37
N ARG A 70 -18.81 12.12 16.95
CA ARG A 70 -18.92 13.49 16.44
C ARG A 70 -18.49 14.51 17.50
N GLN A 71 -18.88 14.30 18.76
CA GLN A 71 -18.46 15.16 19.85
C GLN A 71 -16.95 15.13 20.08
N GLU A 72 -16.30 13.97 19.98
CA GLU A 72 -14.85 13.84 20.08
C GLU A 72 -14.12 14.57 18.94
N ILE A 73 -14.56 14.37 17.69
CA ILE A 73 -14.02 15.08 16.52
C ILE A 73 -14.12 16.60 16.72
N LEU A 74 -15.24 17.09 17.23
CA LEU A 74 -15.44 18.51 17.55
C LEU A 74 -14.49 19.01 18.66
N VAL A 75 -14.31 18.23 19.73
CA VAL A 75 -13.38 18.57 20.82
C VAL A 75 -11.95 18.62 20.30
N GLN A 76 -11.54 17.64 19.51
CA GLN A 76 -10.21 17.56 18.92
C GLN A 76 -9.96 18.73 17.95
N THR A 77 -10.90 19.02 17.04
CA THR A 77 -10.82 20.16 16.13
C THR A 77 -10.60 21.47 16.90
N LYS A 78 -11.33 21.68 18.00
CA LYS A 78 -11.16 22.86 18.85
C LYS A 78 -9.82 22.89 19.59
N ALA A 79 -9.32 21.74 20.04
CA ALA A 79 -8.02 21.66 20.73
C ALA A 79 -6.86 22.16 19.83
N TRP A 80 -6.97 22.00 18.52
CA TRP A 80 -5.98 22.48 17.54
C TRP A 80 -6.04 23.97 17.22
N SER A 81 -7.11 24.67 17.61
CA SER A 81 -7.31 26.08 17.24
C SER A 81 -6.18 26.99 17.72
N SER A 82 -5.73 26.84 18.97
CA SER A 82 -4.64 27.69 19.50
C SER A 82 -3.32 27.46 18.79
N PHE A 83 -3.02 26.20 18.46
CA PHE A 83 -1.82 25.82 17.71
C PHE A 83 -1.81 26.43 16.31
N ILE A 84 -2.93 26.32 15.58
CA ILE A 84 -3.07 26.88 14.23
C ILE A 84 -2.92 28.41 14.27
N GLU A 85 -3.52 29.09 15.24
CA GLU A 85 -3.42 30.55 15.40
C GLU A 85 -2.01 31.03 15.80
N GLU A 86 -1.20 30.17 16.42
CA GLU A 86 0.23 30.43 16.64
C GLU A 86 1.02 30.30 15.32
N GLN A 87 0.78 29.23 14.56
CA GLN A 87 1.45 28.99 13.26
C GLN A 87 1.16 30.10 12.25
N LYS A 88 -0.05 30.67 12.24
CA LYS A 88 -0.43 31.83 11.41
C LYS A 88 0.41 33.09 11.67
N LYS A 89 1.06 33.18 12.82
CA LYS A 89 1.90 34.34 13.22
C LYS A 89 3.39 34.06 13.06
N GLY A 90 3.76 32.81 12.76
CA GLY A 90 5.15 32.37 12.63
C GLY A 90 5.65 32.40 11.19
N GLU A 91 6.61 31.54 10.90
CA GLU A 91 7.28 31.44 9.59
C GLU A 91 6.32 31.02 8.46
N LEU A 92 5.23 30.32 8.81
CA LEU A 92 4.21 29.86 7.86
C LEU A 92 3.13 30.91 7.57
N ALA A 93 3.21 32.11 8.16
CA ALA A 93 2.23 33.18 7.96
C ALA A 93 1.92 33.49 6.48
N PRO A 94 2.90 33.55 5.54
CA PRO A 94 2.61 33.77 4.13
C PRO A 94 1.75 32.66 3.49
N LEU A 95 2.00 31.40 3.88
CA LEU A 95 1.25 30.24 3.37
C LEU A 95 -0.21 30.29 3.86
N TYR A 96 -0.42 30.59 5.14
CA TYR A 96 -1.77 30.79 5.69
C TYR A 96 -2.50 31.96 5.02
N ALA A 97 -1.81 33.07 4.75
CA ALA A 97 -2.42 34.21 4.07
C ALA A 97 -2.89 33.86 2.64
N GLU A 98 -2.12 33.07 1.89
CA GLU A 98 -2.54 32.58 0.58
C GLU A 98 -3.76 31.64 0.69
N ILE A 99 -3.75 30.71 1.65
CA ILE A 99 -4.87 29.80 1.90
C ILE A 99 -6.14 30.57 2.26
N GLU A 100 -6.08 31.51 3.21
CA GLU A 100 -7.25 32.30 3.64
C GLU A 100 -7.79 33.18 2.50
N MET A 101 -6.92 33.77 1.70
CA MET A 101 -7.31 34.49 0.49
C MET A 101 -8.06 33.57 -0.47
N LEU A 102 -7.52 32.39 -0.78
CA LEU A 102 -8.14 31.44 -1.71
C LEU A 102 -9.43 30.82 -1.16
N LEU A 103 -9.55 30.60 0.14
CA LEU A 103 -10.82 30.19 0.77
C LEU A 103 -11.91 31.28 0.60
N THR A 104 -11.50 32.54 0.46
CA THR A 104 -12.43 33.67 0.25
C THR A 104 -12.84 33.84 -1.21
N ILE A 105 -11.90 33.75 -2.15
CA ILE A 105 -12.14 34.09 -3.57
C ILE A 105 -12.16 32.89 -4.52
N GLY A 106 -11.60 31.76 -4.08
CA GLY A 106 -11.43 30.55 -4.87
C GLY A 106 -12.61 29.60 -4.73
N THR A 107 -12.37 28.33 -5.07
CA THR A 107 -13.38 27.28 -4.98
C THR A 107 -12.78 26.00 -4.41
N ILE A 108 -13.53 25.28 -3.57
CA ILE A 108 -13.17 23.93 -3.14
C ILE A 108 -13.92 22.94 -4.04
N LYS A 109 -13.20 21.96 -4.61
CA LYS A 109 -13.76 20.91 -5.46
C LYS A 109 -13.34 19.54 -4.94
N SER A 110 -14.24 18.55 -4.96
CA SER A 110 -13.85 17.17 -4.66
C SER A 110 -12.90 16.63 -5.74
N HIS A 111 -11.95 15.79 -5.34
CA HIS A 111 -11.08 15.11 -6.30
C HIS A 111 -11.90 14.05 -7.08
N PRO A 112 -11.99 14.14 -8.42
CA PRO A 112 -12.91 13.30 -9.19
C PRO A 112 -12.54 11.80 -9.16
N GLN A 113 -11.25 11.50 -9.02
CA GLN A 113 -10.71 10.13 -8.93
C GLN A 113 -10.20 9.78 -7.52
N GLY A 114 -10.51 10.61 -6.51
CA GLY A 114 -9.95 10.47 -5.18
C GLY A 114 -10.72 9.42 -4.41
N GLY A 115 -10.03 8.37 -3.96
CA GLY A 115 -10.63 7.30 -3.16
C GLY A 115 -10.98 7.68 -1.72
N GLY A 116 -10.90 8.96 -1.32
CA GLY A 116 -11.13 9.39 0.06
C GLY A 116 -11.43 10.88 0.11
N GLY A 117 -11.68 11.42 1.31
CA GLY A 117 -11.94 12.85 1.53
C GLY A 117 -10.79 13.74 1.13
N VAL A 118 -10.62 13.95 -0.18
CA VAL A 118 -9.56 14.73 -0.80
C VAL A 118 -10.23 15.78 -1.69
N TYR A 119 -9.86 17.03 -1.48
CA TYR A 119 -10.42 18.17 -2.17
C TYR A 119 -9.29 19.05 -2.71
N PHE A 120 -9.56 19.77 -3.79
CA PHE A 120 -8.69 20.82 -4.29
C PHE A 120 -9.21 22.18 -3.88
N LEU A 121 -8.36 23.01 -3.30
CA LEU A 121 -8.57 24.45 -3.22
C LEU A 121 -8.02 25.08 -4.49
N CYS A 122 -8.92 25.56 -5.34
CA CYS A 122 -8.62 26.15 -6.63
C CYS A 122 -8.67 27.67 -6.56
N ASP A 123 -7.88 28.33 -7.42
CA ASP A 123 -7.96 29.78 -7.63
C ASP A 123 -9.22 30.21 -8.41
N VAL A 124 -9.32 31.51 -8.69
CA VAL A 124 -10.44 32.11 -9.45
C VAL A 124 -10.57 31.60 -10.89
N PHE A 125 -9.52 30.98 -11.43
CA PHE A 125 -9.52 30.37 -12.76
C PHE A 125 -9.81 28.87 -12.70
N GLY A 126 -10.00 28.32 -11.49
CA GLY A 126 -10.26 26.90 -11.27
C GLY A 126 -9.00 26.04 -11.30
N ALA A 127 -7.80 26.61 -11.30
CA ALA A 127 -6.55 25.85 -11.24
C ALA A 127 -6.27 25.44 -9.78
N PRO A 128 -5.91 24.16 -9.51
CA PRO A 128 -5.61 23.70 -8.15
C PRO A 128 -4.36 24.38 -7.60
N ARG A 129 -4.45 24.84 -6.35
CA ARG A 129 -3.35 25.50 -5.61
C ARG A 129 -2.98 24.71 -4.35
N PHE A 130 -3.97 24.11 -3.70
CA PHE A 130 -3.76 23.24 -2.55
C PHE A 130 -4.62 21.98 -2.62
N VAL A 131 -4.16 20.94 -1.93
CA VAL A 131 -4.91 19.72 -1.61
C VAL A 131 -5.36 19.82 -0.16
N ILE A 132 -6.66 19.66 0.08
CA ILE A 132 -7.27 19.64 1.42
C ILE A 132 -7.67 18.20 1.75
N LYS A 133 -7.30 17.72 2.92
CA LYS A 133 -7.71 16.41 3.46
C LYS A 133 -8.33 16.58 4.85
N PRO A 134 -9.66 16.51 4.99
CA PRO A 134 -10.32 16.57 6.28
C PRO A 134 -10.03 15.32 7.11
N GLU A 135 -9.74 15.52 8.39
CA GLU A 135 -9.28 14.46 9.29
C GLU A 135 -10.31 13.36 9.55
N ASP A 136 -11.57 13.76 9.68
CA ASP A 136 -12.68 12.85 9.91
C ASP A 136 -13.15 12.12 8.63
N GLU A 137 -12.57 12.43 7.47
CA GLU A 137 -12.81 11.72 6.20
C GLU A 137 -11.66 10.79 5.80
N SER A 138 -10.61 10.70 6.62
CA SER A 138 -9.50 9.76 6.41
C SER A 138 -9.92 8.30 6.49
N ILE A 139 -9.05 7.38 6.10
CA ILE A 139 -9.35 5.95 6.07
C ILE A 139 -9.85 5.47 7.44
N LEU A 140 -10.99 4.76 7.44
CA LEU A 140 -11.71 4.28 8.63
C LEU A 140 -12.30 5.36 9.56
N SER A 141 -12.07 6.65 9.32
CA SER A 141 -12.73 7.74 10.05
C SER A 141 -14.22 7.81 9.72
N LEU A 142 -15.04 8.27 10.68
CA LEU A 142 -16.50 8.25 10.61
C LEU A 142 -17.08 8.75 9.26
N ASN A 143 -16.53 9.84 8.73
CA ASN A 143 -16.98 10.49 7.51
C ASN A 143 -16.18 10.09 6.27
N ASN A 144 -15.52 8.92 6.26
CA ASN A 144 -14.82 8.45 5.06
C ASN A 144 -15.81 8.09 3.94
N PRO A 145 -15.72 8.71 2.75
CA PRO A 145 -16.69 8.51 1.68
C PRO A 145 -16.59 7.15 0.97
N LYS A 146 -15.41 6.49 0.98
CA LYS A 146 -15.16 5.22 0.24
C LYS A 146 -15.41 3.99 1.09
N HIS A 147 -14.87 3.98 2.32
CA HIS A 147 -14.87 2.81 3.18
C HIS A 147 -15.97 2.84 4.24
N ARG A 148 -16.72 3.96 4.34
CA ARG A 148 -17.80 4.20 5.30
C ARG A 148 -17.32 3.83 6.72
N GLY A 149 -16.57 4.76 7.31
CA GLY A 149 -15.71 4.45 8.45
C GLY A 149 -16.44 4.16 9.76
N SER A 150 -15.65 3.73 10.73
CA SER A 150 -16.11 3.03 11.91
C SER A 150 -16.69 4.01 12.96
N PRO A 151 -17.93 3.79 13.47
CA PRO A 151 -18.45 4.53 14.62
C PRO A 151 -17.84 4.07 15.94
N PHE A 152 -17.00 3.02 15.92
CA PHE A 152 -16.48 2.39 17.12
C PHE A 152 -15.47 3.27 17.85
N HIS A 153 -15.52 3.23 19.17
CA HIS A 153 -14.60 3.86 20.12
C HIS A 153 -13.46 2.94 20.57
N ASP A 154 -13.48 1.70 20.10
CA ASP A 154 -12.56 0.65 20.55
C ASP A 154 -11.17 0.87 19.91
N PRO A 155 -10.07 0.80 20.70
CA PRO A 155 -8.71 0.86 20.19
C PRO A 155 -8.37 -0.20 19.14
N GLN A 156 -9.22 -1.23 18.93
CA GLN A 156 -9.14 -2.17 17.81
C GLN A 156 -9.49 -1.55 16.44
N TYR A 157 -10.20 -0.42 16.40
CA TYR A 157 -10.60 0.24 15.14
C TYR A 157 -9.62 1.34 14.82
N ARG A 158 -8.40 0.92 14.50
CA ARG A 158 -7.26 1.73 14.08
C ARG A 158 -7.02 1.57 12.60
N VAL A 159 -6.29 2.50 12.01
CA VAL A 159 -5.70 2.25 10.69
C VAL A 159 -4.55 1.28 10.89
N ARG A 160 -4.66 0.09 10.31
CA ARG A 160 -3.62 -0.97 10.38
C ARG A 160 -3.16 -1.31 11.80
N ASP A 161 -4.11 -1.41 12.74
CA ASP A 161 -3.93 -1.83 14.15
C ASP A 161 -3.01 -0.97 15.05
N ASP A 162 -2.08 -0.19 14.50
CA ASP A 162 -1.08 0.58 15.25
C ASP A 162 -1.08 2.09 14.94
N ILE A 163 -1.95 2.57 14.04
CA ILE A 163 -2.15 4.01 13.79
C ILE A 163 -3.54 4.44 14.31
N PRO A 164 -3.62 5.28 15.35
CA PRO A 164 -4.88 5.83 15.84
C PRO A 164 -5.64 6.62 14.76
N LEU A 165 -6.98 6.56 14.81
CA LEU A 165 -7.84 7.39 13.95
C LEU A 165 -7.70 8.86 14.30
N TYR A 166 -8.05 9.73 13.35
CA TYR A 166 -8.09 11.19 13.55
C TYR A 166 -6.74 11.81 13.91
N HIS A 167 -5.66 11.38 13.25
CA HIS A 167 -4.36 12.06 13.32
C HIS A 167 -3.79 12.41 11.95
N CYS A 168 -4.50 12.14 10.85
CA CYS A 168 -3.91 12.33 9.53
C CYS A 168 -3.57 13.80 9.23
N ALA A 169 -4.30 14.76 9.82
CA ALA A 169 -3.98 16.17 9.62
C ALA A 169 -2.67 16.55 10.31
N SER A 170 -2.46 16.08 11.54
CA SER A 170 -1.22 16.35 12.29
C SER A 170 -0.04 15.57 11.71
N THR A 171 -0.24 14.31 11.32
CA THR A 171 0.74 13.46 10.65
C THR A 171 1.23 14.06 9.33
N GLU A 172 0.34 14.58 8.47
CA GLU A 172 0.76 15.24 7.23
C GLU A 172 1.59 16.52 7.51
N ALA A 173 1.22 17.30 8.52
CA ALA A 173 1.91 18.55 8.86
C ALA A 173 3.29 18.32 9.50
N ILE A 174 3.42 17.36 10.43
CA ILE A 174 4.71 17.07 11.08
C ILE A 174 5.76 16.56 10.07
N VAL A 175 5.35 15.83 9.02
CA VAL A 175 6.29 15.36 7.99
C VAL A 175 6.91 16.53 7.23
N TYR A 176 6.15 17.60 6.99
CA TYR A 176 6.71 18.83 6.43
C TYR A 176 7.65 19.54 7.41
N ASP A 177 7.29 19.65 8.70
CA ASP A 177 8.19 20.24 9.73
C ASP A 177 9.52 19.47 9.85
N LEU A 178 9.49 18.13 9.73
CA LEU A 178 10.70 17.31 9.66
C LEU A 178 11.53 17.63 8.41
N ALA A 179 10.88 17.75 7.25
CA ALA A 179 11.56 18.12 6.00
C ALA A 179 12.21 19.52 6.11
N VAL A 180 11.55 20.48 6.75
CA VAL A 180 12.13 21.81 7.05
C VAL A 180 13.36 21.67 7.94
N HIS A 181 13.25 20.92 9.04
CA HIS A 181 14.34 20.74 10.00
C HIS A 181 15.59 20.10 9.38
N PHE A 182 15.41 19.09 8.51
CA PHE A 182 16.52 18.42 7.84
C PHE A 182 16.97 19.10 6.54
N GLY A 183 16.41 20.27 6.20
CA GLY A 183 16.78 21.01 4.98
C GLY A 183 16.34 20.31 3.68
N SER A 184 15.31 19.47 3.74
CA SER A 184 14.80 18.65 2.63
C SER A 184 13.40 19.08 2.15
N THR A 185 13.05 20.36 2.27
CA THR A 185 11.72 20.89 1.84
C THR A 185 11.39 20.67 0.36
N GLN A 186 12.38 20.36 -0.49
CA GLN A 186 12.15 20.03 -1.88
C GLN A 186 11.40 18.71 -2.08
N ILE A 187 11.45 17.79 -1.12
CA ILE A 187 10.84 16.45 -1.26
C ILE A 187 9.46 16.30 -0.61
N VAL A 188 9.01 17.27 0.19
CA VAL A 188 7.65 17.29 0.77
C VAL A 188 7.03 18.66 0.50
N PRO A 189 5.87 18.74 -0.19
CA PRO A 189 5.24 20.04 -0.41
C PRO A 189 4.86 20.71 0.93
N PRO A 190 4.92 22.05 1.03
CA PRO A 190 4.46 22.77 2.20
C PRO A 190 3.08 22.31 2.66
N THR A 191 2.98 21.92 3.93
CA THR A 191 1.76 21.33 4.49
C THR A 191 1.48 21.92 5.86
N VAL A 192 0.24 22.34 6.09
CA VAL A 192 -0.22 22.95 7.35
C VAL A 192 -1.53 22.34 7.82
N MET A 193 -1.82 22.49 9.11
CA MET A 193 -3.15 22.21 9.66
C MET A 193 -4.04 23.44 9.54
N CYS A 194 -5.30 23.27 9.15
CA CYS A 194 -6.27 24.35 9.05
C CYS A 194 -7.65 23.85 9.48
N ILE A 195 -8.44 24.72 10.12
CA ILE A 195 -9.87 24.48 10.33
C ILE A 195 -10.59 25.16 9.17
N VAL A 196 -11.27 24.38 8.35
CA VAL A 196 -11.96 24.85 7.15
C VAL A 196 -13.45 24.59 7.28
N ASN A 197 -14.27 25.60 6.96
CA ASN A 197 -15.71 25.47 6.89
C ASN A 197 -16.13 25.41 5.42
N SER A 198 -16.68 24.27 4.98
CA SER A 198 -17.15 24.10 3.61
C SER A 198 -18.34 23.14 3.52
N PRO A 199 -19.41 23.50 2.79
CA PRO A 199 -20.56 22.62 2.58
C PRO A 199 -20.26 21.44 1.64
N ILE A 200 -19.12 21.45 0.93
CA ILE A 200 -18.73 20.36 0.01
C ILE A 200 -18.14 19.15 0.75
N PHE A 201 -17.71 19.34 2.00
CA PHE A 201 -17.13 18.26 2.77
C PHE A 201 -18.17 17.17 3.05
N TYR A 202 -17.72 15.93 2.99
CA TYR A 202 -18.57 14.77 3.18
C TYR A 202 -18.97 14.67 4.66
N ASP A 203 -20.25 14.57 4.93
CA ASP A 203 -20.77 14.20 6.26
C ASP A 203 -21.78 13.10 6.04
N LEU A 204 -21.66 11.98 6.77
CA LEU A 204 -22.56 10.84 6.66
C LEU A 204 -24.04 11.26 6.64
N LEU A 205 -24.40 12.26 7.45
CA LEU A 205 -25.79 12.72 7.59
C LEU A 205 -26.34 13.39 6.33
N ASN A 206 -25.50 14.04 5.52
CA ASN A 206 -25.91 14.69 4.28
C ASN A 206 -26.30 13.68 3.19
N HIS A 207 -25.91 12.42 3.35
CA HIS A 207 -26.12 11.38 2.37
C HIS A 207 -27.26 10.42 2.74
N LEU A 208 -27.83 10.49 3.95
CA LEU A 208 -28.98 9.66 4.37
C LEU A 208 -30.29 10.07 3.66
N GLU A 209 -31.19 9.10 3.42
CA GLU A 209 -32.55 9.39 2.92
C GLU A 209 -33.33 10.27 3.90
N ASP A 210 -34.32 11.04 3.44
CA ASP A 210 -35.03 12.04 4.27
C ASP A 210 -35.56 11.46 5.60
N ARG A 211 -36.14 10.26 5.58
CA ARG A 211 -36.71 9.62 6.78
C ARG A 211 -35.64 9.16 7.77
N GLU A 212 -34.55 8.58 7.28
CA GLU A 212 -33.43 8.15 8.12
C GLU A 212 -32.68 9.36 8.66
N ARG A 213 -32.51 10.38 7.82
CA ARG A 213 -31.88 11.64 8.17
C ARG A 213 -32.63 12.33 9.31
N GLU A 214 -33.95 12.44 9.27
CA GLU A 214 -34.71 13.05 10.38
C GLU A 214 -34.47 12.35 11.73
N HIS A 215 -34.49 11.01 11.73
CA HIS A 215 -34.20 10.21 12.92
C HIS A 215 -32.77 10.44 13.42
N PHE A 216 -31.77 10.30 12.55
CA PHE A 216 -30.36 10.50 12.90
C PHE A 216 -30.02 11.95 13.28
N LEU A 217 -30.63 12.95 12.64
CA LEU A 217 -30.46 14.35 13.02
C LEU A 217 -30.92 14.62 14.45
N SER A 218 -32.02 13.99 14.88
CA SER A 218 -32.52 14.14 16.24
C SER A 218 -31.57 13.54 17.29
N ALA A 219 -30.84 12.48 16.94
CA ALA A 219 -29.95 11.75 17.85
C ALA A 219 -28.50 12.24 17.82
N CYS A 220 -27.97 12.58 16.63
CA CYS A 220 -26.56 12.85 16.39
C CYS A 220 -26.25 14.33 16.12
N GLY A 221 -27.27 15.18 15.98
CA GLY A 221 -27.13 16.59 15.61
C GLY A 221 -26.95 16.79 14.10
N PRO A 222 -26.86 18.06 13.63
CA PRO A 222 -26.71 18.37 12.21
C PRO A 222 -25.33 18.01 11.68
N ALA A 223 -25.22 17.90 10.34
CA ALA A 223 -23.94 17.80 9.65
C ALA A 223 -23.01 18.96 10.03
N ASN A 224 -21.71 18.68 10.17
CA ASN A 224 -20.72 19.69 10.55
C ASN A 224 -19.83 20.03 9.35
N PRO A 225 -20.01 21.21 8.72
CA PRO A 225 -19.18 21.62 7.58
C PRO A 225 -17.80 22.15 8.01
N GLU A 226 -17.58 22.40 9.30
CA GLU A 226 -16.30 22.85 9.85
C GLU A 226 -15.43 21.67 10.29
N LYS A 227 -14.27 21.50 9.65
CA LYS A 227 -13.41 20.34 9.83
C LYS A 227 -11.95 20.72 10.01
N LEU A 228 -11.25 19.99 10.87
CA LEU A 228 -9.79 20.01 10.87
C LEU A 228 -9.27 19.31 9.61
N CYS A 229 -8.36 19.96 8.92
CA CYS A 229 -7.78 19.48 7.67
C CYS A 229 -6.26 19.60 7.69
N SER A 230 -5.56 18.73 6.97
CA SER A 230 -4.27 19.11 6.38
C SER A 230 -4.50 19.82 5.05
N ILE A 231 -3.74 20.89 4.81
CA ILE A 231 -3.70 21.62 3.54
C ILE A 231 -2.27 21.61 3.02
N GLN A 232 -2.07 20.95 1.88
CA GLN A 232 -0.79 20.75 1.24
C GLN A 232 -0.72 21.52 -0.07
N ALA A 233 0.41 22.18 -0.35
CA ALA A 233 0.65 22.86 -1.62
C ALA A 233 0.54 21.87 -2.79
N TYR A 234 -0.22 22.23 -3.81
CA TYR A 234 -0.35 21.44 -5.03
C TYR A 234 0.96 21.47 -5.83
N ILE A 235 1.32 20.34 -6.46
CA ILE A 235 2.52 20.22 -7.29
C ILE A 235 2.09 20.31 -8.77
N PRO A 236 2.22 21.49 -9.41
CA PRO A 236 1.82 21.67 -10.81
C PRO A 236 2.69 20.81 -11.74
N ASP A 237 2.09 20.39 -12.86
CA ASP A 237 2.77 19.66 -13.95
C ASP A 237 3.55 18.43 -13.49
N SER A 238 3.15 17.83 -12.37
CA SER A 238 3.77 16.62 -11.83
C SER A 238 3.16 15.35 -12.40
N ILE A 239 3.98 14.30 -12.46
CA ILE A 239 3.62 12.99 -13.00
C ILE A 239 3.54 12.00 -11.84
N ASP A 240 2.55 11.11 -11.86
CA ASP A 240 2.49 9.98 -10.93
C ASP A 240 3.66 9.01 -11.17
N LEU A 241 4.40 8.64 -10.12
CA LEU A 241 5.55 7.75 -10.27
C LEU A 241 5.15 6.38 -10.86
N THR A 242 3.97 5.86 -10.55
CA THR A 242 3.48 4.59 -11.13
C THR A 242 3.37 4.70 -12.64
N HIS A 243 2.84 5.81 -13.13
CA HIS A 243 2.69 6.07 -14.56
C HIS A 243 4.06 6.17 -15.24
N ALA A 244 4.98 6.93 -14.66
CA ALA A 244 6.33 7.07 -15.21
C ALA A 244 7.11 5.74 -15.21
N LEU A 245 6.99 4.95 -14.15
CA LEU A 245 7.61 3.62 -14.09
C LEU A 245 7.10 2.70 -15.20
N HIS A 246 5.79 2.72 -15.46
CA HIS A 246 5.19 1.96 -16.56
C HIS A 246 5.80 2.38 -17.90
N GLU A 247 5.82 3.68 -18.21
CA GLU A 247 6.40 4.20 -19.45
C GLU A 247 7.89 3.86 -19.59
N TRP A 248 8.68 4.00 -18.51
CA TRP A 248 10.11 3.69 -18.54
C TRP A 248 10.38 2.21 -18.77
N PHE A 249 9.62 1.32 -18.11
CA PHE A 249 9.78 -0.12 -18.30
C PHE A 249 9.32 -0.57 -19.69
N GLU A 250 8.22 -0.02 -20.22
CA GLU A 250 7.80 -0.27 -21.61
C GLU A 250 8.85 0.24 -22.63
N ALA A 251 9.54 1.34 -22.33
CA ALA A 251 10.63 1.85 -23.14
C ALA A 251 11.94 1.04 -23.03
N GLY A 252 11.96 -0.02 -22.21
CA GLY A 252 13.14 -0.88 -22.04
C GLY A 252 14.24 -0.25 -21.18
N LEU A 253 13.94 0.75 -20.35
CA LEU A 253 14.79 1.14 -19.23
C LEU A 253 14.72 0.02 -18.16
N GLU A 254 15.27 -1.15 -18.50
CA GLU A 254 15.30 -2.32 -17.63
C GLU A 254 16.18 -2.07 -16.38
N GLN A 255 16.02 -2.93 -15.37
CA GLN A 255 16.52 -2.87 -13.98
C GLN A 255 18.03 -2.61 -13.75
N THR A 256 18.83 -2.42 -14.81
CA THR A 256 20.28 -2.25 -14.76
C THR A 256 20.73 -0.79 -14.86
N SER A 257 19.93 0.09 -15.49
CA SER A 257 20.16 1.53 -15.50
C SER A 257 19.44 2.21 -14.35
N LEU A 258 20.05 3.27 -13.80
CA LEU A 258 19.34 4.17 -12.89
C LEU A 258 18.15 4.78 -13.64
N LEU A 259 17.02 4.87 -12.95
CA LEU A 259 15.89 5.63 -13.47
C LEU A 259 16.27 7.12 -13.47
N PRO A 260 15.65 7.94 -14.35
CA PRO A 260 15.95 9.37 -14.47
C PRO A 260 15.38 10.20 -13.30
N ILE A 261 15.55 9.70 -12.08
CA ILE A 261 15.18 10.35 -10.83
C ILE A 261 16.44 10.93 -10.21
N ASP A 262 16.36 12.18 -9.77
CA ASP A 262 17.39 12.85 -9.00
C ASP A 262 17.73 12.06 -7.73
N GLN A 263 18.98 11.65 -7.62
CA GLN A 263 19.41 10.72 -6.58
C GLN A 263 19.36 11.33 -5.18
N GLU A 264 19.58 12.65 -5.06
CA GLU A 264 19.51 13.34 -3.77
C GLU A 264 18.05 13.37 -3.27
N ASP A 265 17.11 13.78 -4.13
CA ASP A 265 15.69 13.76 -3.78
C ASP A 265 15.23 12.33 -3.43
N PHE A 266 15.68 11.32 -4.18
CA PHE A 266 15.39 9.91 -3.93
C PHE A 266 15.90 9.44 -2.55
N GLU A 267 17.13 9.79 -2.19
CA GLU A 267 17.74 9.47 -0.90
C GLU A 267 16.99 10.09 0.27
N TYR A 268 16.68 11.39 0.19
CA TYR A 268 15.98 12.09 1.26
C TYR A 268 14.53 11.62 1.41
N VAL A 269 13.85 11.23 0.33
CA VAL A 269 12.49 10.65 0.42
C VAL A 269 12.54 9.32 1.18
N ASN A 270 13.48 8.43 0.83
CA ASN A 270 13.67 7.18 1.54
C ASN A 270 13.96 7.41 3.03
N PHE A 271 14.82 8.38 3.36
CA PHE A 271 15.10 8.76 4.74
C PHE A 271 13.84 9.18 5.50
N LEU A 272 12.99 10.02 4.92
CA LEU A 272 11.73 10.39 5.57
C LEU A 272 10.81 9.19 5.77
N LEU A 273 10.70 8.28 4.78
CA LEU A 273 9.89 7.07 4.92
C LEU A 273 10.41 6.18 6.06
N TRP A 274 11.72 5.98 6.17
CA TRP A 274 12.30 5.19 7.26
C TRP A 274 12.09 5.82 8.63
N LEU A 275 12.29 7.14 8.75
CA LEU A 275 12.16 7.85 10.02
C LEU A 275 10.70 7.84 10.50
N THR A 276 9.78 8.12 9.59
CA THR A 276 8.34 8.21 9.88
C THR A 276 7.65 6.85 9.92
N TYR A 277 8.29 5.80 9.40
CA TYR A 277 7.74 4.45 9.24
C TYR A 277 6.41 4.46 8.51
N ASP A 278 6.41 5.09 7.33
CA ASP A 278 5.22 5.21 6.51
C ASP A 278 4.68 3.81 6.16
N ALA A 279 3.43 3.55 6.54
CA ALA A 279 2.77 2.31 6.21
C ALA A 279 2.27 2.30 4.75
N ASP A 280 2.29 3.42 4.03
CA ASP A 280 1.65 3.54 2.71
C ASP A 280 2.56 4.15 1.64
N GLY A 281 3.85 3.85 1.68
CA GLY A 281 4.82 4.32 0.68
C GLY A 281 4.77 3.56 -0.67
N HIS A 282 3.59 3.37 -1.28
CA HIS A 282 3.47 2.79 -2.62
C HIS A 282 3.69 3.82 -3.75
N SER A 283 3.96 3.37 -4.98
CA SER A 283 4.40 4.22 -6.10
C SER A 283 3.47 5.41 -6.40
N SER A 284 2.14 5.27 -6.29
CA SER A 284 1.22 6.39 -6.56
C SER A 284 1.21 7.50 -5.50
N ASN A 285 1.87 7.28 -4.36
CA ASN A 285 2.06 8.30 -3.32
C ASN A 285 3.32 9.15 -3.57
N PHE A 286 3.94 9.03 -4.74
CA PHE A 286 5.07 9.85 -5.16
C PHE A 286 4.76 10.62 -6.43
N ARG A 287 5.24 11.86 -6.47
CA ARG A 287 5.12 12.74 -7.64
C ARG A 287 6.49 13.08 -8.19
N LEU A 288 6.64 12.94 -9.49
CA LEU A 288 7.80 13.38 -10.25
C LEU A 288 7.56 14.79 -10.77
N PHE A 289 8.56 15.66 -10.65
CA PHE A 289 8.52 17.00 -11.24
C PHE A 289 9.78 17.21 -12.07
N PHE A 290 9.66 17.88 -13.21
CA PHE A 290 10.79 18.13 -14.10
C PHE A 290 11.85 19.00 -13.40
N LYS A 291 13.08 18.50 -13.30
CA LYS A 291 14.20 19.22 -12.65
C LYS A 291 15.17 19.78 -13.67
N GLY A 292 15.36 19.09 -14.79
CA GLY A 292 16.15 19.60 -15.91
C GLY A 292 16.43 18.57 -16.98
N ILE A 293 17.39 18.91 -17.84
CA ILE A 293 17.97 18.03 -18.85
C ILE A 293 19.43 17.82 -18.48
N ASP A 294 19.87 16.57 -18.45
CA ASP A 294 21.26 16.23 -18.16
C ASP A 294 22.20 16.53 -19.33
N GLU A 295 23.49 16.25 -19.13
CA GLU A 295 24.54 16.46 -20.13
C GLU A 295 24.40 15.60 -21.39
N THR A 296 23.61 14.53 -21.33
CA THR A 296 23.31 13.63 -22.47
C THR A 296 22.07 14.07 -23.25
N GLY A 297 21.37 15.11 -22.78
CA GLY A 297 20.12 15.57 -23.38
C GLY A 297 18.88 14.83 -22.85
N GLN A 298 19.02 14.02 -21.79
CA GLN A 298 17.91 13.28 -21.20
C GLN A 298 17.26 14.09 -20.07
N ALA A 299 15.93 14.10 -20.03
CA ALA A 299 15.18 14.72 -18.93
C ALA A 299 15.40 13.92 -17.64
N TYR A 300 15.56 14.63 -16.53
CA TYR A 300 15.58 14.03 -15.19
C TYR A 300 14.63 14.77 -14.25
N TYR A 301 14.13 14.03 -13.26
CA TYR A 301 12.99 14.42 -12.45
C TYR A 301 13.38 14.43 -10.97
N GLY A 302 12.93 15.46 -10.25
CA GLY A 302 12.91 15.43 -8.80
C GLY A 302 11.75 14.59 -8.29
N LEU A 303 11.84 14.15 -7.04
CA LEU A 303 10.84 13.28 -6.40
C LEU A 303 10.24 13.97 -5.18
N LYS A 304 8.91 13.98 -5.09
CA LYS A 304 8.17 14.45 -3.91
C LYS A 304 7.31 13.33 -3.34
N LYS A 305 7.34 13.17 -2.02
CA LYS A 305 6.39 12.32 -1.29
C LYS A 305 5.13 13.13 -0.98
N ILE A 306 3.98 12.53 -1.29
CA ILE A 306 2.66 13.02 -0.90
C ILE A 306 1.94 11.92 -0.11
N ASP A 307 0.81 12.26 0.50
CA ASP A 307 -0.02 11.31 1.24
C ASP A 307 0.68 10.64 2.42
N ASN A 308 1.01 11.44 3.43
CA ASN A 308 1.73 11.00 4.62
C ASN A 308 0.80 10.68 5.79
N GLY A 309 -0.52 10.57 5.55
CA GLY A 309 -1.50 10.38 6.63
C GLY A 309 -1.32 9.10 7.45
N LEU A 310 -0.54 8.13 6.96
CA LEU A 310 -0.29 6.82 7.58
C LEU A 310 1.14 6.64 8.12
N CYS A 311 1.80 7.75 8.46
CA CYS A 311 3.07 7.76 9.18
C CYS A 311 2.89 7.68 10.72
N PHE A 312 3.99 7.48 11.43
CA PHE A 312 4.10 7.44 12.90
C PHE A 312 3.18 6.43 13.58
N PRO A 313 3.31 5.13 13.27
CA PRO A 313 2.60 4.11 14.03
C PRO A 313 3.15 3.99 15.45
N GLU A 314 2.30 3.56 16.39
CA GLU A 314 2.66 3.27 17.78
C GLU A 314 3.73 2.16 17.88
N LYS A 315 3.70 1.22 16.92
CA LYS A 315 4.64 0.11 16.80
C LYS A 315 5.15 0.01 15.37
N ASN A 316 6.35 -0.52 15.21
CA ASN A 316 6.96 -0.75 13.90
C ASN A 316 6.34 -1.95 13.15
N SER A 317 5.05 -2.23 13.25
CA SER A 317 4.48 -3.51 12.78
C SER A 317 4.35 -3.68 11.27
N TYR A 318 4.18 -2.57 10.53
CA TYR A 318 3.99 -2.59 9.09
C TYR A 318 4.68 -1.40 8.45
N PHE A 319 5.59 -1.68 7.52
CA PHE A 319 6.33 -0.70 6.73
C PHE A 319 6.16 -1.00 5.26
N LEU A 320 5.95 0.04 4.46
CA LEU A 320 5.90 -0.08 3.01
C LEU A 320 6.69 1.06 2.39
N ASN A 321 7.70 0.71 1.62
CA ASN A 321 8.45 1.66 0.82
C ASN A 321 8.82 1.05 -0.53
N TYR A 322 8.05 1.42 -1.54
CA TYR A 322 8.24 0.93 -2.90
C TYR A 322 9.55 1.40 -3.53
N LEU A 323 10.10 2.54 -3.08
CA LEU A 323 11.36 3.06 -3.61
C LEU A 323 12.53 2.12 -3.30
N GLY A 324 12.47 1.37 -2.19
CA GLY A 324 13.50 0.40 -1.80
C GLY A 324 13.78 -0.68 -2.85
N TYR A 325 12.86 -0.91 -3.79
CA TYR A 325 12.97 -1.92 -4.85
C TYR A 325 13.40 -1.35 -6.21
N LEU A 326 13.55 -0.03 -6.35
CA LEU A 326 13.93 0.60 -7.61
C LEU A 326 15.45 0.54 -7.84
N PRO A 327 15.94 0.57 -9.09
CA PRO A 327 17.38 0.54 -9.38
C PRO A 327 18.21 1.61 -8.64
N ASN A 328 17.63 2.78 -8.40
CA ASN A 328 18.24 3.87 -7.63
C ASN A 328 18.55 3.48 -6.17
N ALA A 329 17.83 2.50 -5.59
CA ALA A 329 18.06 2.03 -4.23
C ALA A 329 19.33 1.17 -4.08
N LYS A 330 19.89 0.67 -5.19
CA LYS A 330 21.16 -0.08 -5.18
C LYS A 330 22.37 0.82 -4.88
N LYS A 331 22.20 2.14 -4.89
CA LYS A 331 23.25 3.10 -4.54
C LYS A 331 23.51 3.09 -3.04
N THR A 332 24.77 3.28 -2.67
CA THR A 332 25.19 3.53 -1.29
C THR A 332 24.72 4.89 -0.83
N LEU A 333 24.43 5.03 0.47
CA LEU A 333 24.02 6.33 1.01
C LEU A 333 25.08 7.40 0.74
N SER A 334 24.67 8.59 0.32
CA SER A 334 25.58 9.71 0.18
C SER A 334 26.15 10.15 1.54
N ALA A 335 27.33 10.79 1.52
CA ALA A 335 27.91 11.37 2.74
C ALA A 335 27.02 12.46 3.37
N PRO A 336 26.38 13.37 2.59
CA PRO A 336 25.40 14.31 3.13
C PRO A 336 24.27 13.64 3.90
N LEU A 337 23.62 12.61 3.33
CA LEU A 337 22.51 11.97 4.01
C LEU A 337 22.94 11.27 5.31
N ARG A 338 24.10 10.60 5.33
CA ARG A 338 24.65 10.01 6.56
C ARG A 338 24.88 11.05 7.64
N ALA A 339 25.40 12.22 7.26
CA ALA A 339 25.57 13.33 8.20
C ALA A 339 24.22 13.78 8.76
N THR A 340 23.19 13.94 7.91
CA THR A 340 21.82 14.23 8.34
C THR A 340 21.29 13.18 9.33
N ILE A 341 21.39 11.88 9.02
CA ILE A 341 20.97 10.79 9.92
C ILE A 341 21.73 10.86 11.27
N GLY A 342 23.03 11.16 11.24
CA GLY A 342 23.84 11.34 12.45
C GLY A 342 23.33 12.45 13.38
N THR A 343 22.69 13.49 12.81
CA THR A 343 22.12 14.62 13.57
C THR A 343 20.76 14.37 14.19
N LEU A 344 20.12 13.21 13.96
CA LEU A 344 18.82 12.89 14.56
C LEU A 344 18.84 13.07 16.09
N ASP A 345 18.08 14.01 16.61
CA ASP A 345 18.03 14.30 18.04
C ASP A 345 16.70 13.84 18.63
N LYS A 346 16.77 12.94 19.63
CA LYS A 346 15.58 12.39 20.28
C LYS A 346 14.79 13.44 21.04
N ASP A 347 15.45 14.44 21.62
CA ASP A 347 14.77 15.48 22.40
C ASP A 347 13.99 16.43 21.48
N PHE A 348 14.61 16.84 20.37
CA PHE A 348 13.92 17.56 19.30
C PHE A 348 12.71 16.77 18.76
N LEU A 349 12.90 15.49 18.43
CA LEU A 349 11.84 14.65 17.89
C LEU A 349 10.70 14.43 18.90
N ASP A 350 11.00 14.26 20.18
CA ASP A 350 10.01 14.13 21.25
C ASP A 350 9.17 15.41 21.42
N ALA A 351 9.83 16.58 21.39
CA ALA A 351 9.15 17.87 21.40
C ALA A 351 8.23 18.02 20.19
N LEU A 352 8.67 17.57 19.00
CA LEU A 352 7.88 17.62 17.78
C LEU A 352 6.68 16.67 17.83
N LEU A 353 6.86 15.41 18.28
CA LEU A 353 5.75 14.47 18.47
C LEU A 353 4.72 15.00 19.47
N THR A 354 5.18 15.59 20.58
CA THR A 354 4.29 16.19 21.58
C THR A 354 3.51 17.37 21.00
N LYS A 355 4.17 18.25 20.23
CA LYS A 355 3.55 19.38 19.53
C LYS A 355 2.41 18.95 18.59
N TYR A 356 2.53 17.77 17.95
CA TYR A 356 1.57 17.24 16.98
C TYR A 356 0.61 16.17 17.55
N ASP A 357 0.59 15.96 18.86
CA ASP A 357 -0.23 14.93 19.55
C ASP A 357 0.05 13.51 19.04
N LEU A 358 1.31 13.21 18.76
CA LEU A 358 1.81 11.93 18.26
C LEU A 358 2.73 11.22 19.26
N ALA A 359 2.63 11.58 20.55
CA ALA A 359 3.48 11.02 21.60
C ALA A 359 3.36 9.49 21.75
N TYR A 360 2.26 8.89 21.26
CA TYR A 360 2.08 7.45 21.22
C TYR A 360 3.13 6.74 20.33
N ALA A 361 3.67 7.40 19.30
CA ALA A 361 4.65 6.82 18.37
C ALA A 361 6.11 6.89 18.87
N LYS A 362 6.33 7.49 20.05
CA LYS A 362 7.66 7.84 20.58
C LYS A 362 8.62 6.65 20.67
N ASN A 363 8.17 5.54 21.28
CA ASN A 363 9.04 4.39 21.48
C ASN A 363 9.45 3.75 20.14
N ALA A 364 8.49 3.57 19.23
CA ALA A 364 8.76 3.06 17.90
C ALA A 364 9.72 3.97 17.11
N LEU A 365 9.54 5.30 17.20
CA LEU A 365 10.46 6.28 16.59
C LEU A 365 11.88 6.16 17.14
N TRP A 366 12.04 5.96 18.44
CA TRP A 366 13.37 5.82 19.04
C TRP A 366 14.12 4.60 18.56
N ASP A 367 13.45 3.47 18.39
CA ASP A 367 14.07 2.28 17.80
C ASP A 367 14.55 2.56 16.39
N ARG A 368 13.73 3.27 15.58
CA ARG A 368 14.11 3.69 14.23
C ARG A 368 15.32 4.61 14.23
N VAL A 369 15.34 5.63 15.10
CA VAL A 369 16.46 6.58 15.20
C VAL A 369 17.76 5.88 15.56
N GLU A 370 17.73 4.95 16.51
CA GLU A 370 18.93 4.18 16.90
C GLU A 370 19.44 3.33 15.75
N VAL A 371 18.56 2.57 15.10
CA VAL A 371 18.93 1.71 13.97
C VAL A 371 19.44 2.53 12.80
N LEU A 372 18.77 3.63 12.43
CA LEU A 372 19.21 4.51 11.34
C LEU A 372 20.60 5.07 11.61
N LYS A 373 20.86 5.57 12.82
CA LYS A 373 22.20 6.08 13.19
C LYS A 373 23.26 5.00 13.07
N GLU A 374 23.02 3.83 13.64
CA GLU A 374 24.00 2.74 13.62
C GLU A 374 24.31 2.27 12.19
N LEU A 375 23.26 2.07 11.38
CA LEU A 375 23.40 1.64 10.00
C LEU A 375 24.08 2.68 9.11
N SER A 376 23.80 3.97 9.32
CA SER A 376 24.41 5.05 8.52
C SER A 376 25.94 5.12 8.63
N MET A 377 26.52 4.57 9.71
CA MET A 377 27.96 4.49 9.92
C MET A 377 28.66 3.47 9.00
N ARG A 378 27.93 2.55 8.37
CA ARG A 378 28.47 1.51 7.47
C ARG A 378 28.72 2.09 6.08
N PRO A 379 29.97 2.35 5.63
CA PRO A 379 30.25 3.06 4.38
C PRO A 379 29.63 2.43 3.13
N GLU A 380 29.44 1.12 3.14
CA GLU A 380 28.93 0.31 2.03
C GLU A 380 27.40 0.15 2.02
N ILE A 381 26.67 0.61 3.04
CA ILE A 381 25.23 0.36 3.11
C ILE A 381 24.49 1.05 1.96
N SER A 382 23.69 0.26 1.24
CA SER A 382 22.79 0.74 0.19
C SER A 382 21.45 1.20 0.76
N ILE A 383 20.73 1.99 -0.03
CA ILE A 383 19.34 2.40 0.31
C ILE A 383 18.44 1.16 0.39
N GLU A 384 18.62 0.19 -0.52
CA GLU A 384 17.91 -1.09 -0.51
C GLU A 384 18.19 -1.89 0.77
N GLU A 385 19.46 -2.00 1.18
CA GLU A 385 19.81 -2.70 2.42
C GLU A 385 19.22 -2.00 3.65
N MET A 386 19.32 -0.67 3.71
CA MET A 386 18.70 0.13 4.77
C MET A 386 17.18 -0.12 4.81
N ASN A 387 16.52 -0.18 3.65
CA ASN A 387 15.09 -0.43 3.55
C ASN A 387 14.68 -1.77 4.19
N TYR A 388 15.34 -2.86 3.82
CA TYR A 388 15.07 -4.17 4.41
C TYR A 388 15.35 -4.19 5.92
N ARG A 389 16.43 -3.55 6.38
CA ARG A 389 16.75 -3.50 7.81
C ARG A 389 15.69 -2.73 8.61
N ILE A 390 15.12 -1.67 8.05
CA ILE A 390 14.02 -0.92 8.68
C ILE A 390 12.73 -1.76 8.69
N GLU A 391 12.44 -2.51 7.63
CA GLU A 391 11.29 -3.42 7.57
C GLU A 391 11.34 -4.49 8.67
N LEU A 392 12.53 -5.01 8.99
CA LEU A 392 12.71 -6.00 10.06
C LEU A 392 12.28 -5.50 11.45
N LEU A 393 12.20 -4.18 11.69
CA LEU A 393 11.72 -3.63 12.96
C LEU A 393 10.30 -4.07 13.33
N GLY A 394 9.51 -4.58 12.37
CA GLY A 394 8.19 -5.14 12.64
C GLY A 394 8.16 -6.55 13.21
N LEU A 395 9.31 -7.19 13.35
CA LEU A 395 9.44 -8.50 13.95
C LEU A 395 9.69 -8.41 15.47
N PRO A 396 9.34 -9.44 16.26
CA PRO A 396 9.58 -9.46 17.71
C PRO A 396 11.04 -9.22 18.13
N GLU A 397 12.01 -9.77 17.38
CA GLU A 397 13.46 -9.53 17.52
C GLU A 397 13.99 -8.54 16.48
N GLY A 398 13.12 -7.64 15.99
CA GLY A 398 13.35 -6.85 14.79
C GLY A 398 14.57 -5.93 14.86
N LYS A 399 14.86 -5.38 16.04
CA LYS A 399 15.99 -4.47 16.24
C LYS A 399 17.32 -5.20 16.16
N GLU A 400 17.44 -6.34 16.84
CA GLU A 400 18.62 -7.18 16.80
C GLU A 400 18.88 -7.70 15.38
N LEU A 401 17.82 -8.11 14.68
CA LEU A 401 17.89 -8.56 13.29
C LEU A 401 18.32 -7.42 12.36
N ALA A 402 17.74 -6.23 12.50
CA ALA A 402 18.07 -5.05 11.70
C ALA A 402 19.55 -4.66 11.80
N LEU A 403 20.19 -4.87 12.95
CA LEU A 403 21.59 -4.53 13.20
C LEU A 403 22.58 -5.68 12.96
N SER A 404 22.08 -6.90 12.77
CA SER A 404 22.91 -8.08 12.53
C SER A 404 23.80 -7.96 11.27
N PRO A 405 24.86 -8.77 11.13
CA PRO A 405 25.71 -8.78 9.94
C PRO A 405 25.11 -9.59 8.77
N MET A 406 23.79 -9.82 8.75
CA MET A 406 23.11 -10.51 7.65
C MET A 406 23.41 -9.82 6.31
N SER A 407 23.67 -10.64 5.29
CA SER A 407 23.74 -10.24 3.90
C SER A 407 22.37 -9.81 3.36
N LEU A 408 22.36 -9.11 2.23
CA LEU A 408 21.12 -8.67 1.58
C LEU A 408 20.17 -9.82 1.24
N GLU A 409 20.71 -10.97 0.81
CA GLU A 409 19.94 -12.17 0.51
C GLU A 409 19.28 -12.75 1.78
N GLU A 410 20.01 -12.79 2.90
CA GLU A 410 19.49 -13.25 4.19
C GLU A 410 18.42 -12.29 4.74
N LEU A 411 18.61 -10.97 4.60
CA LEU A 411 17.63 -9.95 5.00
C LEU A 411 16.32 -10.15 4.24
N SER A 412 16.41 -10.20 2.90
CA SER A 412 15.28 -10.45 2.00
C SER A 412 14.55 -11.75 2.38
N SER A 413 15.28 -12.87 2.49
CA SER A 413 14.70 -14.17 2.85
C SER A 413 14.00 -14.15 4.22
N THR A 414 14.55 -13.44 5.20
CA THR A 414 13.97 -13.32 6.54
C THR A 414 12.63 -12.59 6.49
N ILE A 415 12.56 -11.48 5.74
CA ILE A 415 11.33 -10.71 5.56
C ILE A 415 10.26 -11.58 4.88
N PHE A 416 10.58 -12.21 3.75
CA PHE A 416 9.62 -13.05 3.02
C PHE A 416 9.06 -14.19 3.88
N THR A 417 9.93 -14.92 4.58
CA THR A 417 9.50 -16.05 5.43
C THR A 417 8.66 -15.60 6.62
N SER A 418 8.97 -14.42 7.20
CA SER A 418 8.19 -13.87 8.31
C SER A 418 6.77 -13.45 7.89
N GLN A 419 6.63 -12.81 6.72
CA GLN A 419 5.33 -12.38 6.19
C GLN A 419 4.40 -13.57 5.91
N ASP A 420 4.92 -14.66 5.34
CA ASP A 420 4.16 -15.89 5.11
C ASP A 420 3.64 -16.50 6.42
N SER A 421 4.48 -16.47 7.47
CA SER A 421 4.11 -16.99 8.80
C SER A 421 3.00 -16.14 9.45
N LEU A 422 3.11 -14.81 9.35
CA LEU A 422 2.12 -13.86 9.86
C LEU A 422 0.77 -14.03 9.16
N GLN A 423 0.75 -14.13 7.83
CA GLN A 423 -0.48 -14.35 7.07
C GLN A 423 -1.13 -15.70 7.38
N CYS A 424 -0.33 -16.77 7.51
CA CYS A 424 -0.83 -18.10 7.88
C CYS A 424 -1.44 -18.10 9.29
N SER A 425 -0.86 -17.34 10.23
CA SER A 425 -1.39 -17.20 11.59
C SER A 425 -2.71 -16.40 11.63
N GLN A 426 -2.81 -15.31 10.87
CA GLN A 426 -4.04 -14.50 10.74
C GLN A 426 -5.18 -15.29 10.08
N ALA A 427 -4.87 -16.09 9.05
CA ALA A 427 -5.85 -16.98 8.41
C ALA A 427 -6.37 -18.05 9.39
N LYS A 428 -5.49 -18.63 10.21
CA LYS A 428 -5.87 -19.62 11.24
C LYS A 428 -6.71 -19.01 12.35
N ALA A 429 -6.37 -17.80 12.83
CA ALA A 429 -7.16 -17.08 13.83
C ALA A 429 -8.56 -16.73 13.32
N SER A 430 -8.68 -16.39 12.04
CA SER A 430 -9.96 -16.12 11.37
C SER A 430 -10.81 -17.38 11.23
N SER A 431 -10.20 -18.55 10.98
CA SER A 431 -10.91 -19.83 10.82
C SER A 431 -11.45 -20.44 12.12
N LYS A 432 -10.86 -20.13 13.28
CA LYS A 432 -11.27 -20.68 14.58
C LYS A 432 -12.56 -20.08 15.15
N ARG A 433 -13.15 -19.06 14.50
CA ARG A 433 -14.38 -18.38 14.97
C ARG A 433 -15.67 -18.87 14.31
N THR A 434 -15.62 -19.77 13.34
CA THR A 434 -16.82 -20.43 12.79
C THR A 434 -17.03 -21.78 13.47
N LYS A 435 -18.15 -21.95 14.19
CA LYS A 435 -18.62 -23.28 14.60
C LYS A 435 -18.75 -24.16 13.33
N PRO A 436 -18.35 -25.44 13.37
CA PRO A 436 -18.55 -26.30 12.22
C PRO A 436 -20.06 -26.43 11.97
N ALA A 437 -20.51 -25.94 10.81
CA ALA A 437 -21.85 -26.22 10.34
C ALA A 437 -21.95 -27.71 10.00
N GLU A 438 -22.99 -28.38 10.49
CA GLU A 438 -23.33 -29.75 10.11
C GLU A 438 -23.53 -29.81 8.59
N ILE A 439 -22.67 -30.56 7.91
CA ILE A 439 -22.80 -30.84 6.48
C ILE A 439 -23.86 -31.93 6.31
N ILE A 440 -25.01 -31.55 5.75
CA ILE A 440 -26.04 -32.48 5.28
C ILE A 440 -25.58 -33.04 3.91
N PRO A 441 -25.56 -34.38 3.71
CA PRO A 441 -25.09 -34.95 2.46
C PRO A 441 -26.21 -34.94 1.42
N THR A 442 -26.00 -34.25 0.29
CA THR A 442 -26.80 -34.49 -0.92
C THR A 442 -25.94 -34.61 -2.18
N GLN A 443 -26.12 -35.78 -2.81
CA GLN A 443 -26.00 -36.17 -4.22
C GLN A 443 -24.66 -36.03 -4.99
N GLU A 444 -24.12 -37.22 -5.24
CA GLU A 444 -23.26 -37.72 -6.32
C GLU A 444 -22.87 -36.75 -7.46
N CYS A 445 -21.59 -36.36 -7.46
CA CYS A 445 -20.84 -36.06 -8.67
C CYS A 445 -19.73 -37.11 -8.85
N ILE A 446 -19.66 -37.68 -10.06
CA ILE A 446 -18.70 -38.72 -10.45
C ILE A 446 -17.29 -38.10 -10.49
N HIS A 447 -16.43 -38.49 -9.54
CA HIS A 447 -15.00 -38.21 -9.54
C HIS A 447 -14.26 -39.21 -10.44
N LEU A 448 -13.62 -38.71 -11.50
CA LEU A 448 -12.56 -39.43 -12.22
C LEU A 448 -11.29 -39.40 -11.37
N GLY A 449 -11.26 -40.25 -10.35
CA GLY A 449 -10.14 -40.42 -9.46
C GLY A 449 -10.10 -41.83 -8.92
N THR A 450 -9.93 -42.84 -9.79
CA THR A 450 -9.41 -44.17 -9.39
C THR A 450 -9.21 -45.09 -10.60
N ILE A 451 -8.00 -45.09 -11.16
CA ILE A 451 -7.32 -46.35 -11.49
C ILE A 451 -5.84 -46.10 -11.22
N LEU A 452 -5.31 -46.60 -10.11
CA LEU A 452 -4.03 -47.29 -10.01
C LEU A 452 -3.96 -47.85 -8.58
N LYS A 453 -4.07 -49.18 -8.46
CA LYS A 453 -3.93 -49.93 -7.21
C LYS A 453 -2.45 -49.92 -6.74
N PRO A 454 -2.17 -50.18 -5.45
CA PRO A 454 -0.86 -49.92 -4.83
C PRO A 454 0.30 -50.82 -5.27
N ASP A 455 0.07 -51.89 -6.02
CA ASP A 455 1.11 -52.87 -6.34
C ASP A 455 1.52 -52.82 -7.80
N ARG A 456 2.48 -51.94 -8.13
CA ARG A 456 3.45 -52.08 -9.25
C ARG A 456 4.40 -50.88 -9.26
N HIS A 457 5.70 -51.14 -9.15
CA HIS A 457 6.74 -50.17 -9.48
C HIS A 457 6.58 -49.69 -10.92
N ILE A 458 6.41 -48.38 -11.11
CA ILE A 458 6.45 -47.74 -12.43
C ILE A 458 7.81 -47.06 -12.58
N ASN A 459 8.60 -47.55 -13.52
CA ASN A 459 9.86 -46.95 -13.93
C ASN A 459 9.56 -45.73 -14.82
N THR A 460 9.92 -44.54 -14.36
CA THR A 460 9.58 -43.23 -14.98
C THR A 460 10.31 -42.96 -16.30
N THR A 461 11.23 -43.83 -16.73
CA THR A 461 12.02 -43.64 -17.97
C THR A 461 11.22 -43.78 -19.26
N HIS A 462 9.96 -44.24 -19.22
CA HIS A 462 9.14 -44.46 -20.43
C HIS A 462 8.06 -43.42 -20.72
N ILE A 463 7.81 -42.44 -19.83
CA ILE A 463 6.74 -41.44 -20.03
C ILE A 463 7.23 -40.20 -20.80
N LEU A 464 8.48 -39.78 -20.61
CA LEU A 464 9.04 -38.58 -21.27
C LEU A 464 9.16 -38.65 -22.80
N PRO A 465 9.47 -39.80 -23.44
CA PRO A 465 9.57 -39.85 -24.90
C PRO A 465 8.22 -39.72 -25.65
N GLN A 466 7.08 -39.96 -24.99
CA GLN A 466 5.77 -39.81 -25.63
C GLN A 466 5.25 -38.36 -25.62
N ILE A 467 5.63 -37.56 -24.62
CA ILE A 467 5.30 -36.12 -24.56
C ILE A 467 6.09 -35.34 -25.64
N LYS A 468 7.35 -35.71 -25.90
CA LYS A 468 8.17 -35.08 -26.95
C LYS A 468 7.71 -35.39 -28.39
N LYS A 469 6.97 -36.48 -28.62
CA LYS A 469 6.49 -36.85 -29.97
C LYS A 469 5.16 -36.19 -30.35
N THR A 470 4.41 -35.66 -29.39
CA THR A 470 3.08 -35.07 -29.62
C THR A 470 3.12 -33.54 -29.66
N THR A 471 4.17 -32.93 -29.13
CA THR A 471 4.33 -31.46 -29.00
C THR A 471 4.76 -30.73 -30.27
N ALA A 472 5.05 -31.43 -31.38
CA ALA A 472 5.58 -30.80 -32.58
C ALA A 472 4.53 -30.37 -33.63
N ARG A 473 3.21 -30.60 -33.43
CA ARG A 473 2.24 -30.40 -34.54
C ARG A 473 0.88 -29.78 -34.28
N MET A 474 0.48 -29.43 -33.06
CA MET A 474 -0.78 -28.68 -32.86
C MET A 474 -0.63 -27.72 -31.68
N GLY A 475 -1.03 -26.46 -31.86
CA GLY A 475 -1.16 -25.49 -30.78
C GLY A 475 -2.02 -26.10 -29.67
N THR A 476 -1.37 -26.44 -28.56
CA THR A 476 -1.99 -27.20 -27.48
C THR A 476 -2.34 -26.25 -26.36
N ARG A 477 -3.63 -26.17 -26.03
CA ARG A 477 -4.13 -25.52 -24.82
C ARG A 477 -3.80 -26.40 -23.61
N ILE A 478 -3.11 -25.87 -22.61
CA ILE A 478 -2.91 -26.56 -21.32
C ILE A 478 -3.87 -25.93 -20.32
N LEU A 479 -4.86 -26.70 -19.87
CA LEU A 479 -5.83 -26.30 -18.86
C LEU A 479 -5.37 -26.85 -17.51
N PHE A 480 -5.14 -25.97 -16.54
CA PHE A 480 -4.77 -26.35 -15.18
C PHE A 480 -6.00 -26.31 -14.29
N GLU A 481 -6.26 -27.41 -13.57
CA GLU A 481 -7.28 -27.47 -12.53
C GLU A 481 -6.61 -27.36 -11.16
N CYS A 482 -6.87 -26.29 -10.42
CA CYS A 482 -6.33 -26.09 -9.08
C CYS A 482 -7.44 -26.20 -8.03
N SER A 483 -7.38 -27.23 -7.20
CA SER A 483 -8.32 -27.48 -6.10
C SER A 483 -7.78 -26.94 -4.78
N LEU A 484 -7.55 -25.63 -4.69
CA LEU A 484 -7.33 -24.91 -3.43
C LEU A 484 -8.18 -23.63 -3.49
N GLY A 485 -9.18 -23.55 -2.62
CA GLY A 485 -10.15 -22.46 -2.61
C GLY A 485 -9.52 -21.14 -2.14
N LYS A 486 -8.95 -20.39 -3.09
CA LYS A 486 -8.88 -18.91 -3.17
C LYS A 486 -7.91 -18.52 -4.29
N THR A 487 -8.45 -17.88 -5.32
CA THR A 487 -7.75 -17.44 -6.55
C THR A 487 -6.66 -16.38 -6.32
N TYR A 488 -6.76 -15.57 -5.25
CA TYR A 488 -5.81 -14.48 -4.96
C TYR A 488 -4.42 -14.94 -4.52
N PHE A 489 -4.33 -16.13 -3.92
CA PHE A 489 -3.11 -16.64 -3.30
C PHE A 489 -2.03 -17.02 -4.33
N HIS A 490 -2.43 -17.26 -5.58
CA HIS A 490 -1.54 -17.77 -6.61
C HIS A 490 -0.94 -16.67 -7.49
N ASP A 491 -1.68 -15.59 -7.77
CA ASP A 491 -1.17 -14.49 -8.61
C ASP A 491 -0.08 -13.68 -7.90
N VAL A 492 -0.24 -13.41 -6.61
CA VAL A 492 0.75 -12.65 -5.81
C VAL A 492 1.99 -13.50 -5.54
N LEU A 493 1.82 -14.77 -5.17
CA LEU A 493 2.96 -15.65 -4.88
C LEU A 493 3.77 -15.96 -6.14
N LEU A 494 3.09 -16.29 -7.25
CA LEU A 494 3.76 -16.58 -8.52
C LEU A 494 4.34 -15.31 -9.16
N GLY A 495 3.63 -14.19 -9.05
CA GLY A 495 4.11 -12.86 -9.45
C GLY A 495 5.37 -12.48 -8.68
N ASN A 496 5.40 -12.65 -7.36
CA ASN A 496 6.57 -12.33 -6.53
C ASN A 496 7.74 -13.29 -6.76
N ILE A 497 7.50 -14.59 -6.95
CA ILE A 497 8.55 -15.57 -7.25
C ILE A 497 9.18 -15.33 -8.62
N LEU A 498 8.38 -14.96 -9.63
CA LEU A 498 8.89 -14.71 -10.98
C LEU A 498 9.52 -13.31 -11.10
N THR A 499 8.95 -12.31 -10.43
CA THR A 499 9.52 -10.94 -10.37
C THR A 499 10.84 -10.90 -9.60
N SER A 500 10.97 -11.63 -8.49
CA SER A 500 12.25 -11.76 -7.77
C SER A 500 13.33 -12.49 -8.58
N ARG A 501 12.94 -13.18 -9.67
CA ARG A 501 13.86 -13.80 -10.65
C ARG A 501 14.00 -13.00 -11.95
N GLY A 502 13.47 -11.77 -12.00
CA GLY A 502 13.58 -10.87 -13.16
C GLY A 502 12.71 -11.27 -14.36
N ILE A 503 11.66 -12.06 -14.15
CA ILE A 503 10.78 -12.55 -15.21
C ILE A 503 9.48 -11.74 -15.18
N PHE A 504 9.27 -10.92 -16.22
CA PHE A 504 8.02 -10.18 -16.42
C PHE A 504 6.89 -11.15 -16.82
N ILE A 505 5.72 -11.00 -16.19
CA ILE A 505 4.52 -11.75 -16.54
C ILE A 505 3.56 -10.79 -17.26
N PRO A 506 3.29 -10.97 -18.56
CA PRO A 506 2.24 -10.19 -19.22
C PRO A 506 0.86 -10.53 -18.60
N PRO A 507 -0.13 -9.64 -18.72
CA PRO A 507 -1.49 -9.89 -18.23
C PRO A 507 -2.00 -11.24 -18.76
N LEU A 508 -2.27 -12.17 -17.86
CA LEU A 508 -2.75 -13.50 -18.24
C LEU A 508 -4.24 -13.45 -18.53
N GLU A 509 -4.64 -13.91 -19.71
CA GLU A 509 -6.06 -14.08 -20.06
C GLU A 509 -6.70 -15.12 -19.13
N ARG A 510 -7.86 -14.79 -18.58
CA ARG A 510 -8.61 -15.64 -17.66
C ARG A 510 -9.92 -16.07 -18.28
N GLU A 511 -10.22 -17.37 -18.22
CA GLU A 511 -11.52 -17.91 -18.59
C GLU A 511 -12.12 -18.63 -17.39
N GLN A 512 -13.39 -18.36 -17.08
CA GLN A 512 -14.10 -19.06 -16.01
C GLN A 512 -15.02 -20.11 -16.63
N PHE A 513 -14.86 -21.38 -16.25
CA PHE A 513 -15.69 -22.46 -16.75
C PHE A 513 -16.10 -23.39 -15.59
N ASN A 514 -17.42 -23.57 -15.41
CA ASN A 514 -18.01 -24.35 -14.30
C ASN A 514 -17.48 -23.96 -12.90
N GLY A 515 -17.38 -22.66 -12.62
CA GLY A 515 -16.92 -22.15 -11.32
C GLY A 515 -15.43 -22.31 -11.05
N LYS A 516 -14.64 -22.74 -12.06
CA LYS A 516 -13.18 -22.84 -11.99
C LYS A 516 -12.54 -21.79 -12.88
N LEU A 517 -11.45 -21.18 -12.38
CA LEU A 517 -10.67 -20.20 -13.12
C LEU A 517 -9.57 -20.92 -13.90
N PHE A 518 -9.50 -20.67 -15.20
CA PHE A 518 -8.45 -21.15 -16.09
C PHE A 518 -7.60 -19.97 -16.51
N VAL A 519 -6.29 -20.14 -16.42
CA VAL A 519 -5.30 -19.13 -16.81
C VAL A 519 -4.68 -19.59 -18.12
N LYS A 520 -4.85 -18.77 -19.16
CA LYS A 520 -4.35 -19.08 -20.50
C LYS A 520 -2.95 -18.49 -20.63
N ALA A 521 -1.95 -19.37 -20.75
CA ALA A 521 -0.56 -19.01 -21.00
C ALA A 521 -0.15 -19.51 -22.39
N GLU A 522 0.00 -18.59 -23.34
CA GLU A 522 0.48 -18.91 -24.69
C GLU A 522 1.98 -18.64 -24.86
N ASP A 523 2.62 -17.96 -23.89
CA ASP A 523 4.04 -17.64 -23.94
C ASP A 523 4.92 -18.85 -23.54
N PRO A 524 5.77 -19.36 -24.45
CA PRO A 524 6.69 -20.47 -24.17
C PRO A 524 7.71 -20.17 -23.05
N LEU A 525 8.10 -18.91 -22.85
CA LEU A 525 9.01 -18.50 -21.78
C LEU A 525 8.34 -18.56 -20.42
N PHE A 526 7.08 -18.11 -20.34
CA PHE A 526 6.27 -18.25 -19.12
C PHE A 526 6.08 -19.73 -18.75
N LEU A 527 5.71 -20.57 -19.71
CA LEU A 527 5.53 -22.02 -19.48
C LEU A 527 6.82 -22.69 -18.99
N ARG A 528 7.98 -22.25 -19.49
CA ARG A 528 9.28 -22.76 -19.07
C ARG A 528 9.67 -22.29 -17.67
N ALA A 529 9.52 -21.00 -17.37
CA ALA A 529 9.79 -20.43 -16.05
C ALA A 529 8.88 -21.06 -14.97
N PHE A 530 7.60 -21.23 -15.29
CA PHE A 530 6.64 -21.90 -14.43
C PHE A 530 7.04 -23.36 -14.15
N GLN A 531 7.44 -24.12 -15.18
CA GLN A 531 7.93 -25.49 -15.03
C GLN A 531 9.20 -25.58 -14.17
N GLU A 532 10.14 -24.64 -14.33
CA GLU A 532 11.38 -24.60 -13.56
C GLU A 532 11.12 -24.28 -12.07
N VAL A 533 10.21 -23.35 -11.77
CA VAL A 533 9.77 -23.05 -10.39
C VAL A 533 9.12 -24.29 -9.76
N PHE A 534 8.18 -24.93 -10.47
CA PHE A 534 7.43 -26.07 -9.93
C PHE A 534 8.30 -27.31 -9.71
N GLN A 535 9.27 -27.55 -10.60
CA GLN A 535 10.27 -28.62 -10.45
C GLN A 535 11.22 -28.37 -9.27
N SER A 536 11.55 -27.11 -8.99
CA SER A 536 12.44 -26.75 -7.87
C SER A 536 11.77 -26.87 -6.49
N THR A 537 10.44 -26.78 -6.41
CA THR A 537 9.66 -26.87 -5.16
C THR A 537 9.18 -28.28 -4.81
N ALA A 538 9.29 -29.25 -5.72
CA ALA A 538 8.93 -30.64 -5.46
C ALA A 538 10.12 -31.39 -4.82
N SER A 539 10.26 -31.30 -3.49
CA SER A 539 11.20 -32.12 -2.73
C SER A 539 10.66 -33.55 -2.58
N PHE A 540 11.37 -34.52 -3.18
CA PHE A 540 11.15 -35.94 -2.90
C PHE A 540 11.89 -36.31 -1.61
N THR A 541 11.15 -36.68 -0.57
CA THR A 541 11.69 -37.37 0.60
C THR A 541 11.83 -38.85 0.24
N GLU A 542 13.04 -39.29 -0.09
CA GLU A 542 13.35 -40.72 -0.25
C GLU A 542 13.40 -41.37 1.15
N GLN A 543 12.28 -41.93 1.62
CA GLN A 543 12.30 -42.83 2.78
C GLN A 543 12.88 -44.19 2.34
N LYS A 544 14.16 -44.42 2.66
CA LYS A 544 14.75 -45.77 2.60
C LYS A 544 14.41 -46.50 3.89
N GLU A 545 13.36 -47.31 3.87
CA GLU A 545 13.18 -48.35 4.89
C GLU A 545 14.08 -49.56 4.57
N PRO A 546 14.81 -50.12 5.55
CA PRO A 546 15.57 -51.35 5.35
C PRO A 546 14.61 -52.54 5.22
N LEU A 547 14.82 -53.33 4.17
CA LEU A 547 14.20 -54.65 4.00
C LEU A 547 14.45 -55.52 5.24
N GLN A 548 13.41 -55.76 6.03
CA GLN A 548 13.40 -56.84 7.01
C GLN A 548 13.38 -58.17 6.25
N SER A 549 14.49 -58.92 6.36
CA SER A 549 14.56 -60.31 5.95
C SER A 549 13.83 -61.18 6.97
N ASP A 550 12.90 -61.96 6.46
CA ASP A 550 12.12 -62.93 7.20
C ASP A 550 12.94 -64.20 7.51
N GLN A 551 12.51 -64.90 8.58
CA GLN A 551 12.82 -66.29 8.97
C GLN A 551 14.14 -66.61 9.70
N SER A 552 14.02 -66.99 10.98
CA SER A 552 13.94 -68.43 11.32
C SER A 552 13.74 -68.65 12.83
N ALA A 553 12.84 -69.57 13.14
CA ALA A 553 12.67 -70.15 14.46
C ALA A 553 13.80 -71.16 14.73
N ALA A 554 14.40 -71.09 15.93
CA ALA A 554 14.90 -72.27 16.63
C ALA A 554 15.05 -72.00 18.13
N ILE A 555 14.40 -72.88 18.87
CA ILE A 555 14.43 -73.13 20.31
C ILE A 555 15.86 -73.48 20.78
N HIS A 556 16.28 -73.02 21.96
CA HIS A 556 16.84 -73.89 23.01
C HIS A 556 16.95 -73.17 24.38
N THR A 557 16.09 -73.63 25.30
CA THR A 557 16.37 -73.97 26.72
C THR A 557 17.23 -73.03 27.58
N ASN A 558 16.61 -72.43 28.60
CA ASN A 558 16.52 -73.07 29.93
C ASN A 558 15.10 -72.93 30.48
#